data_AF-A0A672LGY5-F1
#
_entry.id   AF-A0A672LGY5-F1
#
_cell.length_a   1.000
_cell.length_b   1.000
_cell.length_c   1.000
_cell.angle_alpha   90.00
_cell.angle_beta   90.00
_cell.angle_gamma   90.00
#
_symmetry.space_group_name_H-M   'P 1'
#
loop_
_entity.id
_entity.type
_entity.pdbx_description
1 polymer ?
#
loop_
_entity_poly.entity_id
_entity_poly.type
_entity_poly.pdbx_seq_one_letter_code
_entity_poly.pdbx_strand_id
1 'polypeptide(L)'
;MASVKELLVDSLKELIEAELKEFHWRLMNANHKCISKSEMEKADIFDTVDKVVLCFGQEEAVKIMVDILRKMKQNDLAEQLENEHKQGNISFTVTVM
;
A
#
# COMPACT_ATOMS: atom_id res chain seq x y z
N MET A 1 -1.75 -17.29 5.02
CA MET A 1 -1.20 -15.93 5.12
C MET A 1 -1.47 -15.26 3.79
N ALA A 2 -2.12 -14.10 3.81
CA ALA A 2 -2.22 -13.27 2.61
C ALA A 2 -0.81 -12.80 2.24
N SER A 3 -0.50 -12.78 0.94
CA SER A 3 0.73 -12.17 0.47
C SER A 3 0.69 -10.65 0.72
N VAL A 4 1.85 -9.99 0.77
CA VAL A 4 1.90 -8.53 0.89
C VAL A 4 1.09 -7.85 -0.22
N LYS A 5 1.07 -8.41 -1.44
CA LYS A 5 0.24 -7.87 -2.52
C LYS A 5 -1.25 -7.96 -2.22
N GLU A 6 -1.74 -9.10 -1.74
CA GLU A 6 -3.15 -9.28 -1.37
C GLU A 6 -3.57 -8.31 -0.25
N LEU A 7 -2.72 -8.18 0.77
CA LEU A 7 -2.91 -7.24 1.88
C LEU A 7 -3.09 -5.79 1.40
N LEU A 8 -2.22 -5.35 0.50
CA LEU A 8 -2.25 -3.99 -0.06
C LEU A 8 -3.47 -3.80 -0.98
N VAL A 9 -3.83 -4.80 -1.76
CA VAL A 9 -5.04 -4.79 -2.62
C VAL A 9 -6.29 -4.66 -1.75
N ASP A 10 -6.42 -5.46 -0.70
CA ASP A 10 -7.60 -5.45 0.15
C ASP A 10 -7.73 -4.12 0.90
N SER A 11 -6.62 -3.52 1.34
CA SER A 11 -6.62 -2.17 1.93
C SER A 11 -7.13 -1.09 0.96
N LEU A 12 -6.79 -1.18 -0.33
CA LEU A 12 -7.24 -0.21 -1.34
C LEU A 12 -8.68 -0.43 -1.79
N LYS A 13 -9.23 -1.65 -1.67
CA LYS A 13 -10.63 -1.94 -1.98
C LYS A 13 -11.60 -1.29 -0.99
N GLU A 14 -11.16 -1.02 0.23
CA GLU A 14 -11.96 -0.32 1.24
C GLU A 14 -12.09 1.19 0.97
N LEU A 15 -11.28 1.74 0.05
CA LEU A 15 -11.38 3.13 -0.37
C LEU A 15 -12.51 3.32 -1.38
N ILE A 16 -13.28 4.40 -1.22
CA ILE A 16 -14.23 4.81 -2.27
C ILE A 16 -13.48 5.42 -3.46
N GLU A 17 -14.14 5.53 -4.61
CA GLU A 17 -13.52 6.02 -5.86
C GLU A 17 -12.82 7.39 -5.70
N ALA A 18 -13.42 8.30 -4.93
CA ALA A 18 -12.84 9.62 -4.66
C ALA A 18 -11.55 9.54 -3.85
N GLU A 19 -11.49 8.64 -2.86
CA GLU A 19 -10.32 8.42 -2.02
C GLU A 19 -9.23 7.70 -2.81
N LEU A 20 -9.58 6.71 -3.64
CA LEU A 20 -8.62 6.05 -4.51
C LEU A 20 -7.97 7.03 -5.50
N LYS A 21 -8.73 7.99 -6.04
CA LYS A 21 -8.18 9.08 -6.86
C LYS A 21 -7.22 9.98 -6.07
N GLU A 22 -7.55 10.33 -4.83
CA GLU A 22 -6.64 11.08 -3.96
C GLU A 22 -5.37 10.27 -3.64
N PHE A 23 -5.50 8.97 -3.41
CA PHE A 23 -4.40 8.05 -3.17
C PHE A 23 -3.42 8.05 -4.35
N HIS A 24 -3.91 7.84 -5.58
CA HIS A 24 -3.07 7.91 -6.79
C HIS A 24 -2.40 9.27 -6.93
N TRP A 25 -3.14 10.37 -6.71
CA TRP A 25 -2.57 11.72 -6.79
C TRP A 25 -1.43 11.93 -5.79
N ARG A 26 -1.57 11.46 -4.55
CA ARG A 26 -0.51 11.53 -3.53
C ARG A 26 0.68 10.66 -3.88
N LEU A 27 0.45 9.45 -4.40
CA LEU A 27 1.49 8.54 -4.82
C LEU A 27 2.34 9.13 -5.96
N MET A 28 1.70 9.77 -6.94
CA MET A 28 2.39 10.47 -8.04
C MET A 28 3.21 11.66 -7.55
N ASN A 29 2.72 12.36 -6.52
CA ASN A 29 3.35 13.59 -6.02
C ASN A 29 4.41 13.35 -4.94
N ALA A 30 4.61 12.12 -4.49
CA ALA A 30 5.62 11.77 -3.50
C ALA A 30 7.07 11.72 -4.05
N ASN A 31 7.34 12.34 -5.23
CA ASN A 31 8.64 12.41 -5.90
C ASN A 31 9.33 11.05 -6.10
N HIS A 32 8.52 10.02 -6.37
CA HIS A 32 9.00 8.68 -6.67
C HIS A 32 9.42 8.57 -8.14
N LYS A 33 10.73 8.57 -8.41
CA LYS A 33 11.27 8.43 -9.79
C LYS A 33 10.74 7.20 -10.55
N CYS A 34 10.27 6.18 -9.84
CA CYS A 34 9.81 4.93 -10.42
C CYS A 34 8.33 4.96 -10.87
N ILE A 35 7.53 5.93 -10.41
CA ILE A 35 6.10 6.03 -10.70
C ILE A 35 5.87 7.26 -11.57
N SER A 36 5.41 7.06 -12.81
CA SER A 36 5.11 8.17 -13.71
C SER A 36 3.65 8.62 -13.59
N LYS A 37 3.43 9.92 -13.86
CA LYS A 37 2.10 10.52 -13.80
C LYS A 37 1.13 9.87 -14.80
N SER A 38 1.61 9.51 -15.99
CA SER A 38 0.79 8.88 -17.02
C SER A 38 0.32 7.47 -16.64
N GLU A 39 1.10 6.73 -15.86
CA GLU A 39 0.75 5.37 -15.44
C GLU A 39 -0.39 5.38 -14.41
N MET A 40 -0.34 6.30 -13.43
CA MET A 40 -1.30 6.29 -12.32
C MET A 40 -2.65 6.97 -12.62
N GLU A 41 -2.77 7.72 -13.72
CA GLU A 41 -4.04 8.39 -14.09
C GLU A 41 -5.14 7.39 -14.48
N LYS A 42 -4.75 6.22 -14.98
CA LYS A 42 -5.67 5.15 -15.39
C LYS A 42 -5.45 3.83 -14.64
N ALA A 43 -4.51 3.80 -13.70
CA ALA A 43 -4.21 2.61 -12.93
C ALA A 43 -5.42 2.20 -12.10
N ASP A 44 -5.72 0.91 -12.11
CA ASP A 44 -6.61 0.32 -11.12
C ASP A 44 -5.84 -0.04 -9.82
N ILE A 45 -6.55 -0.67 -8.90
CA ILE A 45 -6.00 -1.10 -7.61
C ILE A 45 -4.82 -2.07 -7.82
N PHE A 46 -4.93 -3.01 -8.75
CA PHE A 46 -3.92 -4.03 -8.98
C PHE A 46 -2.68 -3.43 -9.65
N ASP A 47 -2.88 -2.59 -10.66
CA ASP A 47 -1.79 -1.86 -11.33
C ASP A 47 -0.96 -1.06 -10.32
N THR A 48 -1.65 -0.40 -9.38
CA THR A 48 -1.02 0.41 -8.34
C THR A 48 -0.20 -0.45 -7.38
N VAL A 49 -0.77 -1.53 -6.86
CA VAL A 49 -0.06 -2.44 -5.94
C VAL A 49 1.14 -3.08 -6.63
N ASP A 50 0.97 -3.57 -7.85
CA ASP A 50 2.07 -4.17 -8.60
C ASP A 50 3.19 -3.16 -8.86
N LYS A 51 2.85 -1.93 -9.22
CA LYS A 51 3.83 -0.87 -9.46
C LYS A 51 4.59 -0.50 -8.18
N VAL A 52 3.90 -0.29 -7.07
CA VAL A 52 4.52 0.09 -5.79
C VAL A 52 5.44 -1.04 -5.30
N VAL A 53 4.97 -2.29 -5.33
CA VAL A 53 5.79 -3.44 -4.91
C VAL A 53 6.99 -3.66 -5.84
N LEU A 54 6.83 -3.47 -7.16
CA LEU A 54 7.94 -3.58 -8.11
C LEU A 54 8.98 -2.48 -7.92
N CYS A 55 8.55 -1.27 -7.59
CA CYS A 55 9.44 -0.11 -7.43
C CYS A 55 10.20 -0.09 -6.10
N PHE A 56 9.59 -0.54 -5.02
CA PHE A 56 10.12 -0.36 -3.66
C PHE A 56 10.38 -1.67 -2.91
N GLY A 57 9.86 -2.78 -3.41
CA GLY A 57 9.83 -4.04 -2.68
C GLY A 57 8.68 -4.09 -1.67
N GLN A 58 8.43 -5.28 -1.12
CA GLN A 58 7.25 -5.56 -0.29
C GLN A 58 7.22 -4.73 1.01
N GLU A 59 8.33 -4.71 1.76
CA GLU A 59 8.44 -4.01 3.04
C GLU A 59 8.26 -2.50 2.90
N GLU A 60 8.87 -1.91 1.87
CA GLU A 60 8.80 -0.46 1.66
C GLU A 60 7.47 -0.05 1.01
N ALA A 61 6.87 -0.92 0.20
CA ALA A 61 5.51 -0.72 -0.32
C ALA A 61 4.49 -0.52 0.80
N VAL A 62 4.55 -1.36 1.85
CA VAL A 62 3.65 -1.23 3.00
C VAL A 62 3.81 0.12 3.68
N LYS A 63 5.04 0.58 3.92
CA LYS A 63 5.29 1.88 4.55
C LYS A 63 4.76 3.06 3.74
N ILE A 64 4.95 3.02 2.42
CA ILE A 64 4.45 4.06 1.50
C ILE A 64 2.93 4.11 1.55
N MET A 65 2.27 2.95 1.49
CA MET A 65 0.81 2.89 1.53
C MET A 65 0.25 3.38 2.86
N VAL A 66 0.83 2.97 3.99
CA VAL A 66 0.47 3.46 5.32
C VAL A 66 0.62 4.98 5.44
N ASP A 67 1.73 5.55 4.95
CA ASP A 67 1.97 7.00 5.00
C ASP A 67 0.95 7.78 4.16
N ILE A 68 0.61 7.29 2.96
CA ILE A 68 -0.39 7.93 2.10
C ILE A 68 -1.79 7.85 2.74
N LEU A 69 -2.19 6.69 3.26
CA LEU A 69 -3.47 6.52 3.96
C LEU A 69 -3.60 7.49 5.15
N ARG A 70 -2.55 7.63 5.96
CA ARG A 70 -2.50 8.63 7.05
C ARG A 70 -2.64 10.06 6.55
N LYS A 71 -1.97 10.41 5.44
CA LYS A 71 -2.09 11.73 4.82
C LYS A 71 -3.49 12.04 4.29
N MET A 72 -4.26 11.02 3.94
CA MET A 72 -5.67 11.09 3.56
C MET A 72 -6.63 11.03 4.76
N LYS A 73 -6.11 10.89 5.98
CA LYS A 73 -6.88 10.66 7.22
C LYS A 73 -7.61 9.30 7.26
N GLN A 74 -7.23 8.36 6.41
CA GLN A 74 -7.64 6.96 6.45
C GLN A 74 -6.83 6.20 7.52
N ASN A 75 -6.93 6.66 8.77
CA ASN A 75 -6.08 6.19 9.86
C ASN A 75 -6.39 4.75 10.28
N ASP A 76 -7.67 4.37 10.26
CA ASP A 76 -8.10 3.02 10.63
C ASP A 76 -7.55 1.97 9.65
N LEU A 77 -7.65 2.25 8.34
CA LEU A 77 -7.05 1.42 7.29
C LEU A 77 -5.52 1.37 7.40
N ALA A 78 -4.88 2.51 7.68
CA ALA A 78 -3.43 2.57 7.86
C ALA A 78 -2.97 1.72 9.06
N GLU A 79 -3.71 1.75 10.16
CA GLU A 79 -3.42 0.95 11.36
C GLU A 79 -3.66 -0.54 11.11
N GLN A 80 -4.76 -0.90 10.46
CA GLN A 80 -5.05 -2.29 10.08
C GLN A 80 -3.93 -2.86 9.19
N LEU A 81 -3.56 -2.13 8.13
CA LEU A 81 -2.49 -2.53 7.22
C LEU A 81 -1.15 -2.73 7.95
N GLU A 82 -0.78 -1.81 8.83
CA GLU A 82 0.45 -1.90 9.62
C GLU A 82 0.43 -3.09 10.60
N ASN A 83 -0.70 -3.34 11.24
CA ASN A 83 -0.87 -4.41 12.21
C ASN A 83 -0.85 -5.79 11.56
N GLU A 84 -1.56 -5.97 10.44
CA GLU A 84 -1.59 -7.23 9.71
C GLU A 84 -0.21 -7.59 9.13
N HIS A 85 0.53 -6.58 8.64
CA HIS A 85 1.91 -6.76 8.20
C HIS A 85 2.83 -7.17 9.36
N LYS A 86 2.70 -6.53 10.53
CA LYS A 86 3.47 -6.91 11.74
C LYS A 86 3.11 -8.30 12.24
N GLN A 87 1.84 -8.68 12.26
CA GLN A 87 1.39 -10.02 12.68
C GLN A 87 1.90 -11.12 11.74
N GLY A 88 1.97 -10.84 10.44
CA GLY A 88 2.65 -11.70 9.47
C GLY A 88 4.14 -11.92 9.78
N ASN A 89 4.83 -10.87 10.23
CA ASN A 89 6.24 -10.94 10.63
C ASN A 89 6.46 -11.62 12.00
N ILE A 90 5.51 -11.49 12.95
CA ILE A 90 5.59 -12.14 14.27
C ILE A 90 5.41 -13.66 14.15
N SER A 91 4.61 -14.14 13.19
CA SER A 91 4.50 -15.59 12.93
C SER A 91 5.82 -16.22 12.45
N PHE A 92 6.74 -15.42 11.86
CA PHE A 92 8.02 -15.90 11.36
C PHE A 92 9.11 -15.94 12.44
N THR A 93 9.01 -15.14 13.49
CA THR A 93 10.06 -15.02 14.53
C THR A 93 9.88 -15.93 15.74
N VAL A 94 8.70 -16.53 15.95
CA VAL A 94 8.41 -17.35 17.15
C VAL A 94 8.71 -18.85 16.96
N THR A 95 9.09 -19.33 15.76
CA THR A 95 9.31 -20.79 15.50
C THR A 95 10.77 -21.25 15.51
N VAL A 96 11.71 -20.52 16.14
CA VAL A 96 13.05 -21.07 16.39
C VAL A 96 13.54 -20.70 17.79
N MET A 97 13.10 -21.45 18.81
CA MET A 97 13.90 -21.72 20.02
C MET A 97 13.46 -23.02 20.69
#